data_AF-B9ETG8-F1
#
_entry.id   AF-B9ETG8-F1
#
_cell.length_a   1.000
_cell.length_b   1.000
_cell.length_c   1.000
_cell.angle_alpha   90.00
_cell.angle_beta   90.00
_cell.angle_gamma   90.00
#
_symmetry.space_group_name_H-M   'P 1'
#
loop_
_entity.id
_entity.type
_entity.pdbx_description
1 polymer ?
#
loop_
_entity_poly.entity_id
_entity_poly.type
_entity_poly.pdbx_seq_one_letter_code
_entity_poly.pdbx_strand_id
1 'polypeptide(L)' 'MELREAKTYAQENGLFFMETSAKTATNVNDIFYEIAKRLLQGQPAQNPQAGMVLSQRPNERLVSSASCCS' A
#
# COMPACT_ATOMS: atom_id res chain seq x y z
N MET A 1 32.07 -10.74 8.96
CA MET A 1 31.42 -11.35 10.13
C MET A 1 30.01 -10.79 10.29
N GLU A 2 29.88 -9.46 10.29
CA GLU A 2 28.60 -8.74 10.41
C GLU A 2 27.52 -9.17 9.40
N LEU A 3 27.89 -9.46 8.14
CA LEU A 3 26.92 -9.83 7.11
C LEU A 3 26.22 -11.17 7.37
N ARG A 4 26.96 -12.14 7.90
CA ARG A 4 26.39 -13.43 8.30
C ARG A 4 25.48 -13.27 9.50
N GLU A 5 25.91 -12.50 10.49
CA GLU A 5 25.14 -12.24 11.71
C GLU A 5 23.84 -11.49 11.41
N ALA A 6 23.90 -10.41 10.63
CA ALA A 6 22.72 -9.66 10.21
C ALA A 6 21.75 -10.52 9.38
N LYS A 7 22.27 -11.39 8.51
CA LYS A 7 21.44 -12.35 7.76
C LYS A 7 20.76 -13.36 8.69
N THR A 8 21.50 -13.94 9.64
CA THR A 8 20.94 -14.88 10.62
C THR A 8 19.86 -14.21 11.45
N TYR A 9 20.13 -13.02 12.00
CA TYR A 9 19.17 -12.27 12.80
C TYR A 9 17.88 -11.98 12.03
N ALA A 10 18.00 -11.57 10.76
CA ALA A 10 16.83 -11.32 9.92
C ALA A 10 16.01 -12.59 9.69
N GLN A 11 16.66 -13.73 9.43
CA GLN A 11 15.99 -15.02 9.25
C GLN A 11 15.25 -15.46 10.52
N GLU A 12 15.88 -15.33 11.69
CA GLU A 12 15.30 -15.71 12.98
C GLU A 12 14.08 -14.86 13.35
N ASN A 13 14.05 -13.58 12.93
CA ASN A 13 12.96 -12.64 13.22
C ASN A 13 11.95 -12.50 12.07
N GLY A 14 12.09 -13.28 10.98
CA GLY A 14 11.22 -13.16 9.80
C GLY A 14 11.34 -11.81 9.07
N LEU A 15 12.46 -11.11 9.25
CA LEU A 15 12.75 -9.84 8.59
C LEU A 15 13.35 -10.05 7.20
N PHE A 16 13.14 -9.07 6.33
CA PHE A 16 13.81 -9.02 5.04
C PHE A 16 15.27 -8.58 5.21
N PHE A 17 16.18 -9.26 4.50
CA PHE A 17 17.60 -8.90 4.47
C PHE A 17 18.06 -8.72 3.03
N MET A 18 18.80 -7.63 2.79
CA MET A 18 19.54 -7.43 1.55
C MET A 18 20.82 -6.64 1.84
N GLU A 19 21.95 -7.20 1.44
CA GLU A 19 23.23 -6.51 1.51
C GLU A 19 23.21 -5.25 0.65
N THR A 20 23.50 -4.10 1.24
CA THR A 20 23.42 -2.79 0.57
C THR A 20 24.61 -1.94 1.00
N SER A 21 25.20 -1.18 0.08
CA SER A 21 26.31 -0.26 0.37
C SER A 21 26.00 1.11 -0.20
N ALA A 22 25.74 2.08 0.68
CA ALA A 22 25.55 3.48 0.31
C ALA A 22 26.82 4.07 -0.31
N LYS A 23 28.01 3.65 0.18
CA LYS A 23 29.30 4.14 -0.29
C LYS A 23 29.56 3.81 -1.77
N THR A 24 29.16 2.62 -2.20
CA THR A 24 29.38 2.12 -3.57
C THR A 24 28.11 2.11 -4.41
N ALA A 25 27.02 2.68 -3.91
CA ALA A 25 25.68 2.64 -4.50
C ALA A 25 25.16 1.22 -4.82
N THR A 26 25.69 0.20 -4.15
CA THR A 26 25.31 -1.20 -4.38
C THR A 26 23.96 -1.49 -3.75
N ASN A 27 22.98 -1.95 -4.54
CA ASN A 27 21.62 -2.34 -4.13
C ASN A 27 20.78 -1.23 -3.48
N VAL A 28 21.20 0.03 -3.56
CA VAL A 28 20.52 1.16 -2.89
C VAL A 28 19.15 1.42 -3.51
N ASN A 29 19.03 1.39 -4.84
CA ASN A 29 17.72 1.56 -5.47
C ASN A 29 16.81 0.34 -5.22
N ASP A 30 17.38 -0.86 -5.34
CA ASP A 30 16.65 -2.12 -5.20
C ASP A 30 16.02 -2.27 -3.81
N ILE A 31 16.69 -1.81 -2.74
CA ILE A 31 16.14 -1.91 -1.38
C ILE A 31 14.88 -1.05 -1.24
N PHE A 32 14.84 0.14 -1.83
CA PHE A 32 13.66 0.99 -1.80
C PHE A 32 12.50 0.37 -2.59
N TYR A 33 12.76 -0.22 -3.74
CA TYR A 33 11.73 -0.91 -4.53
C TYR A 33 11.16 -2.12 -3.78
N GLU A 34 12.00 -2.93 -3.15
CA GLU A 34 11.54 -4.10 -2.39
C GLU A 34 10.74 -3.70 -1.14
N ILE A 35 11.14 -2.62 -0.44
CA ILE A 35 10.34 -2.06 0.65
C ILE A 35 8.97 -1.61 0.14
N ALA A 36 8.92 -0.86 -0.96
CA ALA A 36 7.65 -0.38 -1.53
C ALA A 36 6.72 -1.55 -1.90
N LYS A 37 7.25 -2.60 -2.56
CA LYS A 37 6.47 -3.81 -2.89
C LYS A 37 5.91 -4.49 -1.65
N ARG A 38 6.72 -4.66 -0.60
CA ARG A 38 6.31 -5.33 0.64
C ARG A 38 5.26 -4.53 1.40
N LEU A 39 5.37 -3.20 1.42
CA LEU A 39 4.36 -2.32 2.01
C LEU A 39 3.01 -2.45 1.31
N LEU A 40 3.02 -2.55 -0.03
CA LEU A 40 1.79 -2.75 -0.81
C LEU A 40 1.18 -4.15 -0.59
N GLN A 41 1.99 -5.19 -0.45
CA GLN A 41 1.53 -6.55 -0.17
C GLN A 41 0.98 -6.73 1.25
N GLY A 42 1.53 -5.98 2.22
CA GLY A 42 1.10 -6.00 3.62
C GLY A 42 -0.15 -5.18 3.89
N GLN A 43 -0.59 -4.32 2.95
CA GLN A 43 -1.91 -3.71 3.05
C GLN A 43 -2.95 -4.80 2.80
N PRO A 44 -3.92 -5.00 3.71
CA PRO A 44 -5.09 -5.79 3.36
C PRO A 44 -5.65 -5.17 2.10
N ALA A 45 -5.85 -5.99 1.06
CA ALA A 45 -6.50 -5.55 -0.17
C ALA A 45 -7.68 -4.69 0.25
N GLN A 46 -7.64 -3.39 -0.09
CA GLN A 46 -8.74 -2.50 0.17
C GLN A 46 -9.95 -3.19 -0.44
N ASN A 47 -10.78 -3.75 0.43
CA ASN A 47 -11.82 -4.66 0.03
C ASN A 47 -12.67 -3.85 -0.96
N PRO A 48 -12.84 -4.25 -2.23
CA PRO A 48 -13.56 -3.44 -3.23
C PRO A 48 -15.06 -3.26 -2.89
N GLN A 49 -15.48 -3.72 -1.71
CA GLN A 49 -16.84 -3.77 -1.22
C GLN A 49 -17.24 -2.55 -0.38
N ALA A 50 -16.40 -1.54 -0.23
CA ALA A 50 -16.89 -0.21 0.12
C ALA A 50 -17.51 0.45 -1.14
N GLY A 51 -18.46 -0.25 -1.77
CA GLY A 51 -19.39 0.35 -2.68
C GLY A 51 -20.06 1.49 -1.92
N MET A 52 -19.96 2.69 -2.47
CA MET A 52 -20.65 3.85 -1.94
C MET A 52 -22.15 3.60 -2.13
N VAL A 53 -22.79 2.95 -1.15
CA VAL A 53 -24.24 2.74 -1.13
C VAL A 53 -24.87 4.11 -0.89
N LEU A 54 -25.18 4.81 -1.98
CA LEU A 54 -26.12 5.92 -1.95
C LEU A 54 -27.43 5.31 -1.47
N SER A 55 -27.76 5.52 -0.19
CA SER A 55 -29.00 5.05 0.40
C SER A 55 -30.16 5.56 -0.46
N GLN A 56 -30.77 4.65 -1.23
CA GLN A 56 -31.96 4.93 -1.99
C GLN A 56 -33.04 5.35 -0.99
N ARG A 57 -33.33 6.65 -0.91
CA ARG A 57 -34.52 7.14 -0.20
C ARG A 57 -35.73 6.77 -1.05
N PRO A 58 -36.74 6.06 -0.51
CA PRO A 58 -37.89 5.71 -1.29
C PRO A 58 -38.82 6.93 -1.41
N ASN A 59 -39.26 7.15 -2.65
CA ASN A 59 -40.53 7.79 -3.01
C ASN A 59 -40.71 9.28 -2.66
N GLU A 60 -40.47 10.15 -3.64
CA GLU A 60 -41.52 11.09 -4.05
C GLU A 60 -41.31 11.52 -5.51
N ARG A 61 -42.32 11.24 -6.33
CA ARG A 61 -42.44 11.74 -7.70
C ARG A 61 -42.72 13.24 -7.63
N LEU A 62 -41.81 14.11 -8.10
CA LEU A 62 -42.21 15.31 -8.85
C LEU A 62 -41.02 16.03 -9.51
N VAL A 63 -41.24 16.39 -10.78
CA VAL A 63 -40.60 17.42 -11.62
C VAL A 63 -39.12 17.29 -12.01
N SER A 64 -38.93 16.76 -13.22
CA SER A 64 -37.92 17.24 -14.14
C SER A 64 -38.11 18.74 -14.41
N SER A 65 -37.21 19.60 -13.93
CA SER A 65 -36.87 20.85 -14.61
C SER A 65 -35.74 21.59 -13.90
N ALA A 66 -34.64 21.77 -14.65
CA ALA A 66 -33.82 22.98 -14.73
C ALA A 66 -33.23 23.59 -13.44
N SER A 67 -31.89 23.57 -13.39
CA SER A 67 -30.99 24.71 -13.14
C SER A 67 -31.47 25.82 -12.20
N CYS A 68 -30.74 26.03 -11.10
CA CYS A 68 -30.33 27.37 -10.65
C CYS A 68 -29.51 27.30 -9.35
N CYS A 69 -28.28 27.82 -9.36
CA CYS A 69 -27.69 28.53 -8.21
C CYS A 69 -26.77 29.64 -8.73
N SER A 70 -27.00 30.86 -8.23
CA SER A 70 -26.02 31.97 -8.24
C SER A 70 -24.89 31.70 -7.26
#